data_AF-A0A945X4Q1-F1
#
_entry.id   AF-A0A945X4Q1-F1
#
_cell.length_a   1.000
_cell.length_b   1.000
_cell.length_c   1.000
_cell.angle_alpha   90.00
_cell.angle_beta   90.00
_cell.angle_gamma   90.00
#
_symmetry.space_group_name_H-M   'P 1'
#
loop_
_entity.id
_entity.type
_entity.pdbx_description
1 polymer ?
#
loop_
_entity_poly.entity_id
_entity_poly.type
_entity_poly.pdbx_seq_one_letter_code
_entity_poly.pdbx_strand_id
1 'polypeptide(L)'
;MEIQSYRLRLVADATVPRFNRLEFVLVDVSLADVFGQGVHPHSHTTGLGHDCWGTTDAIVERLNADAAFVPGLQAHQLGFNIVKPSTPGSWRRQSNVILDDLLKRLRTGVQFTGDISYGELREIAVARLREKWCHSVAREVVCGVVSDFARIRAFLKSIKPDIKLTGYGSLDDYDLGRVLSVDDFLTEDRLLFLHGLELQNFRHIGALARLTTNSGFLQLVPRIEDCNVEWRTHPDNKDASVTYKCVVTGDRVRWLPELGDNDSQRAYARTLGSRIGNGTGRYCFESSLDTMEEALDDRCFKLRFPRLRYGPIVTEWTPSAKLRHSAVACYMVPKPIDADRTNEHLQETLREFGWKTSGRKEQLVGRIAQLLAEEYTRVESELNVFFGQRRFVRLKSGHRNWQHFPLLSGHGLSSSLLAMYCLRHMRGNTILEASHHNTSVTLTDLAEAMLHRRVKLDGSFVEVL
;
A
#
# COMPACT_ATOMS: atom_id res chain seq x y z
N MET A 1 8.39 22.52 -5.41
CA MET A 1 8.45 21.05 -5.32
C MET A 1 8.17 20.54 -6.72
N GLU A 2 9.00 19.67 -7.28
CA GLU A 2 8.85 19.20 -8.66
C GLU A 2 8.05 17.88 -8.71
N ILE A 3 6.78 17.94 -9.11
CA ILE A 3 6.03 16.74 -9.49
C ILE A 3 6.40 16.40 -10.91
N GLN A 4 6.84 15.18 -11.16
CA GLN A 4 7.22 14.73 -12.49
C GLN A 4 6.16 13.79 -13.05
N SER A 5 5.90 13.92 -14.34
CA SER A 5 5.07 13.01 -15.11
C SER A 5 5.74 12.65 -16.44
N TYR A 6 5.27 11.57 -17.05
CA TYR A 6 5.69 11.17 -18.38
C TYR A 6 4.95 11.98 -19.43
N ARG A 7 5.72 12.68 -20.28
CA ARG A 7 5.22 13.22 -21.54
C ARG A 7 5.52 12.22 -22.65
N LEU A 8 4.48 11.67 -23.26
CA LEU A 8 4.53 10.69 -24.34
C LEU A 8 4.28 11.39 -25.68
N ARG A 9 5.03 11.02 -26.70
CA ARG A 9 4.80 11.47 -28.08
C ARG A 9 5.13 10.37 -29.09
N LEU A 10 4.59 10.51 -30.28
CA LEU A 10 4.96 9.68 -31.42
C LEU A 10 5.98 10.43 -32.27
N VAL A 11 7.06 9.75 -32.65
CA VAL A 11 8.05 10.27 -33.60
C VAL A 11 8.15 9.32 -34.78
N ALA A 12 8.28 9.87 -35.98
CA ALA A 12 8.41 9.10 -37.20
C ALA A 12 9.56 8.09 -37.08
N ASP A 13 9.32 6.87 -37.55
CA ASP A 13 10.32 5.83 -37.63
C ASP A 13 11.39 6.22 -38.65
N ALA A 14 12.66 6.13 -38.27
CA ALA A 14 13.78 6.54 -39.11
C ALA A 14 13.90 5.70 -40.39
N THR A 15 13.38 4.47 -40.39
CA THR A 15 13.46 3.54 -41.52
C THR A 15 12.22 3.55 -42.40
N VAL A 16 11.05 3.77 -41.81
CA VAL A 16 9.77 3.84 -42.53
C VAL A 16 8.96 5.02 -42.01
N PRO A 17 9.05 6.22 -42.62
CA PRO A 17 8.43 7.44 -42.10
C PRO A 17 6.90 7.40 -41.94
N ARG A 18 6.20 6.47 -42.60
CA ARG A 18 4.75 6.21 -42.39
C ARG A 18 4.45 5.59 -41.04
N PHE A 19 5.45 5.03 -40.38
CA PHE A 19 5.35 4.45 -39.05
C PHE A 19 5.89 5.41 -38.01
N ASN A 20 5.47 5.21 -36.77
CA ASN A 20 5.91 6.01 -35.63
C ASN A 20 6.35 5.09 -34.49
N ARG A 21 7.25 5.60 -33.66
CA ARG A 21 7.67 4.98 -32.40
C ARG A 21 7.27 5.86 -31.23
N LEU A 22 7.01 5.21 -30.10
CA LEU A 22 6.80 5.91 -28.84
C LEU A 22 8.10 6.54 -28.38
N GLU A 23 8.06 7.83 -28.06
CA GLU A 23 9.08 8.51 -27.30
C GLU A 23 8.46 9.06 -26.01
N PHE A 24 9.26 9.12 -24.95
CA PHE A 24 8.81 9.62 -23.67
C PHE A 24 9.93 10.31 -22.92
N VAL A 25 9.56 11.31 -22.12
CA VAL A 25 10.46 12.07 -21.27
C VAL A 25 9.76 12.40 -19.95
N LEU A 26 10.52 12.44 -18.85
CA LEU A 26 10.03 12.94 -17.57
C LEU A 26 10.10 14.46 -17.58
N VAL A 27 9.00 15.11 -17.24
CA VAL A 27 8.87 16.57 -17.22
C VAL A 27 8.13 16.97 -15.95
N ASP A 28 8.50 18.12 -15.38
CA ASP A 28 7.79 18.70 -14.25
C ASP A 28 6.40 19.17 -14.67
N VAL A 29 5.43 18.99 -13.78
CA VAL A 29 4.02 19.33 -13.98
C VAL A 29 3.46 20.03 -12.73
N SER A 30 2.49 20.92 -12.97
CA SER A 30 1.82 21.66 -11.90
C SER A 30 0.81 20.79 -11.15
N LEU A 31 0.44 21.18 -9.91
CA LEU A 31 -0.69 20.55 -9.21
C LEU A 31 -2.01 20.71 -9.98
N ALA A 32 -2.19 21.84 -10.67
CA ALA A 32 -3.36 22.11 -11.50
C ALA A 32 -3.52 21.06 -12.61
N ASP A 33 -2.42 20.67 -13.26
CA ASP A 33 -2.45 19.62 -14.29
C ASP A 33 -2.73 18.23 -13.70
N VAL A 34 -2.12 17.91 -12.55
CA VAL A 34 -2.32 16.63 -11.86
C VAL A 34 -3.78 16.45 -11.46
N PHE A 35 -4.38 17.41 -10.76
CA PHE A 35 -5.76 17.28 -10.28
C PHE A 35 -6.79 17.59 -11.38
N GLY A 36 -6.60 18.69 -12.11
CA GLY A 36 -7.56 19.20 -13.08
C GLY A 36 -7.60 18.42 -14.39
N GLN A 37 -6.45 17.93 -14.85
CA GLN A 37 -6.32 17.12 -16.07
C GLN A 37 -6.00 15.65 -15.79
N GLY A 38 -5.95 15.21 -14.52
CA GLY A 38 -5.68 13.82 -14.18
C GLY A 38 -4.30 13.31 -14.62
N VAL A 39 -3.31 14.21 -14.74
CA VAL A 39 -1.94 13.85 -15.10
C VAL A 39 -1.34 12.95 -14.02
N HIS A 40 -0.76 11.82 -14.42
CA HIS A 40 -0.20 10.83 -13.50
C HIS A 40 1.06 11.39 -12.79
N PRO A 41 1.06 11.53 -11.45
CA PRO A 41 2.16 12.14 -10.69
C PRO A 41 3.26 11.11 -10.37
N HIS A 42 4.02 10.70 -11.39
CA HIS A 42 5.01 9.63 -11.32
C HIS A 42 6.00 9.74 -10.15
N SER A 43 6.56 10.92 -9.87
CA SER A 43 7.53 11.07 -8.77
C SER A 43 6.94 10.86 -7.36
N HIS A 44 5.61 10.91 -7.21
CA HIS A 44 4.90 10.87 -5.92
C HIS A 44 4.05 9.60 -5.72
N THR A 45 4.17 8.63 -6.64
CA THR A 45 3.54 7.30 -6.57
C THR A 45 4.51 6.21 -6.09
N THR A 46 5.43 6.53 -5.18
CA THR A 46 6.42 5.61 -4.63
C THR A 46 5.82 4.64 -3.59
N GLY A 47 5.19 3.58 -4.07
CA GLY A 47 4.78 2.43 -3.25
C GLY A 47 5.87 1.35 -3.17
N LEU A 48 5.93 0.66 -2.03
CA LEU A 48 6.68 -0.61 -1.92
C LEU A 48 5.84 -1.72 -2.55
N GLY A 49 6.38 -2.39 -3.58
CA GLY A 49 5.76 -3.56 -4.21
C GLY A 49 5.37 -3.37 -5.69
N HIS A 50 4.85 -4.46 -6.26
CA HIS A 50 4.28 -4.56 -7.61
C HIS A 50 3.32 -3.40 -7.89
N ASP A 51 3.19 -2.97 -9.15
CA ASP A 51 2.28 -1.93 -9.70
C ASP A 51 1.06 -1.64 -8.82
N CYS A 52 1.28 -0.94 -7.70
CA CYS A 52 0.32 -0.92 -6.59
C CYS A 52 -0.87 0.01 -6.89
N TRP A 53 -0.70 0.76 -7.98
CA TRP A 53 -1.64 1.70 -8.56
C TRP A 53 -2.36 1.10 -9.78
N GLY A 54 -1.91 -0.05 -10.32
CA GLY A 54 -2.46 -0.62 -11.56
C GLY A 54 -2.17 0.23 -12.80
N THR A 55 -1.16 1.11 -12.75
CA THR A 55 -0.80 2.03 -13.84
C THR A 55 -0.40 1.26 -15.09
N THR A 56 0.45 0.24 -14.93
CA THR A 56 0.91 -0.56 -16.06
C THR A 56 -0.19 -1.47 -16.59
N ASP A 57 -1.05 -1.99 -15.71
CA ASP A 57 -2.21 -2.78 -16.11
C ASP A 57 -3.17 -1.94 -16.96
N ALA A 58 -3.50 -0.72 -16.51
CA ALA A 58 -4.38 0.19 -17.24
C ALA A 58 -3.80 0.63 -18.61
N ILE A 59 -2.48 0.85 -18.70
CA ILE A 59 -1.83 1.15 -19.99
C ILE A 59 -1.95 -0.04 -20.93
N VAL A 60 -1.60 -1.24 -20.45
CA VAL A 60 -1.64 -2.47 -21.25
C VAL A 60 -3.06 -2.78 -21.71
N GLU A 61 -4.05 -2.66 -20.82
CA GLU A 61 -5.46 -2.87 -21.14
C GLU A 61 -5.94 -1.95 -22.25
N ARG A 62 -5.63 -0.65 -22.17
CA ARG A 62 -6.04 0.33 -23.18
C ARG A 62 -5.36 0.13 -24.52
N LEU A 63 -4.08 -0.25 -24.52
CA LEU A 63 -3.35 -0.55 -25.75
C LEU A 63 -3.74 -1.90 -26.34
N ASN A 64 -4.29 -2.83 -25.56
CA ASN A 64 -4.79 -4.11 -26.05
C ASN A 64 -6.30 -4.13 -26.31
N ALA A 65 -7.00 -3.00 -26.11
CA ALA A 65 -8.40 -2.89 -26.49
C ALA A 65 -8.54 -2.88 -28.02
N ASP A 66 -9.63 -3.45 -28.54
CA ASP A 66 -9.86 -3.60 -29.99
C ASP A 66 -9.65 -2.30 -30.78
N ALA A 67 -10.13 -1.17 -30.24
CA ALA A 67 -9.99 0.16 -30.85
C ALA A 67 -8.54 0.69 -30.92
N ALA A 68 -7.57 0.03 -30.28
CA ALA A 68 -6.15 0.38 -30.34
C ALA A 68 -5.41 -0.35 -31.47
N PHE A 69 -5.96 -1.44 -32.01
CA PHE A 69 -5.38 -2.14 -33.14
C PHE A 69 -5.67 -1.41 -34.45
N VAL A 70 -4.81 -1.63 -35.44
CA VAL A 70 -5.08 -1.19 -36.81
C VAL A 70 -6.05 -2.19 -37.44
N PRO A 71 -7.19 -1.73 -38.00
CA PRO A 71 -8.17 -2.61 -38.61
C PRO A 71 -7.55 -3.53 -39.67
N GLY A 72 -7.94 -4.81 -39.68
CA GLY A 72 -7.47 -5.80 -40.64
C GLY A 72 -6.09 -6.41 -40.35
N LEU A 73 -5.17 -5.72 -39.67
CA LEU A 73 -3.83 -6.26 -39.39
C LEU A 73 -3.83 -7.35 -38.31
N GLN A 74 -4.76 -7.25 -37.34
CA GLN A 74 -4.85 -8.21 -36.24
C GLN A 74 -5.17 -9.64 -36.72
N ALA A 75 -6.03 -9.77 -37.75
CA ALA A 75 -6.39 -11.06 -38.35
C ALA A 75 -5.17 -11.78 -38.96
N HIS A 76 -4.14 -11.03 -39.34
CA HIS A 76 -2.88 -11.54 -39.89
C HIS A 76 -1.75 -11.64 -38.86
N GLN A 77 -2.08 -11.57 -37.57
CA GLN A 77 -1.11 -11.63 -36.47
C GLN A 77 -0.08 -10.48 -36.49
N LEU A 78 -0.44 -9.31 -37.01
CA LEU A 78 0.43 -8.11 -37.05
C LEU A 78 0.09 -7.10 -35.93
N GLY A 79 -0.37 -7.62 -34.79
CA GLY A 79 -0.82 -6.85 -33.64
C GLY A 79 -1.00 -7.77 -32.44
N PHE A 80 0.10 -8.07 -31.74
CA PHE A 80 0.09 -8.97 -30.59
C PHE A 80 -0.26 -8.25 -29.31
N ASN A 81 -0.90 -8.94 -28.37
CA ASN A 81 -1.14 -8.39 -27.05
C ASN A 81 0.18 -8.00 -26.38
N ILE A 82 0.24 -6.74 -25.94
CA ILE A 82 1.33 -6.24 -25.12
C ILE A 82 1.23 -6.94 -23.77
N VAL A 83 2.34 -7.50 -23.31
CA VAL A 83 2.42 -8.17 -22.01
C VAL A 83 3.20 -7.29 -21.04
N LYS A 84 2.63 -7.11 -19.84
CA LYS A 84 3.28 -6.41 -18.74
C LYS A 84 4.66 -7.02 -18.44
N PRO A 85 5.68 -6.20 -18.10
CA PRO A 85 6.96 -6.73 -17.65
C PRO A 85 6.78 -7.67 -16.46
N SER A 86 7.30 -8.89 -16.57
CA SER A 86 7.38 -9.82 -15.45
C SER A 86 8.24 -9.22 -14.35
N THR A 87 7.70 -9.11 -13.14
CA THR A 87 8.49 -8.74 -11.96
C THR A 87 9.35 -9.94 -11.55
N PRO A 88 10.70 -9.84 -11.57
CA PRO A 88 11.50 -10.85 -10.89
C PRO A 88 11.12 -10.85 -9.41
N GLY A 89 11.16 -12.03 -8.77
CA GLY A 89 10.63 -12.30 -7.42
C GLY A 89 11.27 -11.54 -6.25
N SER A 90 11.89 -10.37 -6.49
CA SER A 90 12.35 -9.48 -5.44
C SER A 90 11.29 -8.42 -5.15
N TRP A 91 10.80 -8.42 -3.91
CA TRP A 91 9.90 -7.43 -3.29
C TRP A 91 10.45 -5.99 -3.23
N ARG A 92 11.40 -5.63 -4.10
CA ARG A 92 12.21 -4.38 -4.02
C ARG A 92 12.09 -3.46 -5.23
N ARG A 93 11.43 -3.84 -6.33
CA ARG A 93 11.20 -2.88 -7.42
C ARG A 93 10.05 -1.96 -7.06
N GLN A 94 10.34 -0.66 -7.00
CA GLN A 94 9.34 0.39 -6.83
C GLN A 94 8.42 0.42 -8.05
N SER A 95 7.13 0.73 -7.89
CA SER A 95 6.15 0.71 -8.99
C SER A 95 6.56 1.61 -10.17
N ASN A 96 7.26 2.71 -9.91
CA ASN A 96 7.80 3.61 -10.93
C ASN A 96 8.75 2.90 -11.90
N VAL A 97 9.62 2.00 -11.42
CA VAL A 97 10.57 1.25 -12.25
C VAL A 97 9.85 0.31 -13.23
N ILE A 98 8.69 -0.23 -12.85
CA ILE A 98 7.91 -1.13 -13.70
C ILE A 98 7.27 -0.34 -14.85
N LEU A 99 6.79 0.87 -14.58
CA LEU A 99 6.27 1.77 -15.61
C LEU A 99 7.37 2.15 -16.61
N ASP A 100 8.56 2.53 -16.13
CA ASP A 100 9.71 2.83 -16.98
C ASP A 100 10.05 1.65 -17.91
N ASP A 101 10.12 0.44 -17.35
CA ASP A 101 10.41 -0.77 -18.12
C ASP A 101 9.34 -1.06 -19.17
N LEU A 102 8.05 -0.82 -18.86
CA LEU A 102 6.96 -0.93 -19.82
C LEU A 102 7.13 0.08 -20.96
N LEU A 103 7.33 1.36 -20.65
CA LEU A 103 7.50 2.41 -21.67
C LEU A 103 8.71 2.13 -22.58
N LYS A 104 9.83 1.65 -22.02
CA LYS A 104 11.01 1.22 -22.79
C LYS A 104 10.67 0.07 -23.74
N ARG A 105 9.92 -0.94 -23.30
CA ARG A 105 9.47 -2.06 -24.15
C ARG A 105 8.50 -1.60 -25.23
N LEU A 106 7.58 -0.68 -24.93
CA LEU A 106 6.67 -0.13 -25.92
C LEU A 106 7.43 0.61 -27.02
N ARG A 107 8.42 1.44 -26.66
CA ARG A 107 9.28 2.15 -27.62
C ARG A 107 10.00 1.22 -28.60
N THR A 108 10.45 0.05 -28.14
CA THR A 108 11.25 -0.87 -28.97
C THR A 108 10.46 -2.03 -29.54
N GLY A 109 9.23 -2.26 -29.10
CA GLY A 109 8.46 -3.47 -29.40
C GLY A 109 7.08 -3.20 -29.98
N VAL A 110 6.68 -1.94 -30.15
CA VAL A 110 5.39 -1.53 -30.73
C VAL A 110 5.61 -0.44 -31.75
N GLN A 111 4.90 -0.54 -32.87
CA GLN A 111 4.93 0.44 -33.95
C GLN A 111 3.55 1.08 -34.11
N PHE A 112 3.50 2.40 -34.22
CA PHE A 112 2.26 3.17 -34.33
C PHE A 112 2.06 3.66 -35.76
N THR A 113 0.88 3.47 -36.32
CA THR A 113 0.56 3.92 -37.67
C THR A 113 -0.89 4.37 -37.77
N GLY A 114 -1.20 5.22 -38.75
CA GLY A 114 -2.56 5.64 -39.02
C GLY A 114 -3.35 4.50 -39.67
N ASP A 115 -4.27 4.86 -40.54
CA ASP A 115 -4.91 3.88 -41.40
C ASP A 115 -3.87 3.37 -42.42
N ILE A 116 -3.61 2.07 -42.37
CA ILE A 116 -2.83 1.35 -43.36
C ILE A 116 -3.49 0.00 -43.62
N SER A 117 -3.69 -0.32 -44.88
CA SER A 117 -4.21 -1.61 -45.29
C SER A 117 -3.12 -2.69 -45.21
N TYR A 118 -3.56 -3.95 -45.14
CA TYR A 118 -2.65 -5.09 -45.23
C TYR A 118 -1.82 -5.08 -46.53
N GLY A 119 -2.44 -4.70 -47.65
CA GLY A 119 -1.78 -4.60 -48.95
C GLY A 119 -0.66 -3.56 -48.98
N GLU A 120 -0.93 -2.35 -48.47
CA GLU A 120 0.11 -1.31 -48.36
C GLU A 120 1.23 -1.73 -47.42
N LEU A 121 0.91 -2.38 -46.30
CA LEU A 121 1.93 -2.88 -45.38
C LEU A 121 2.81 -3.93 -46.06
N ARG A 122 2.22 -4.81 -46.88
CA ARG A 122 2.94 -5.79 -47.69
C ARG A 122 3.85 -5.14 -48.72
N GLU A 123 3.38 -4.09 -49.41
CA GLU A 123 4.20 -3.32 -50.35
C GLU A 123 5.41 -2.67 -49.66
N ILE A 124 5.21 -2.07 -48.48
CA ILE A 124 6.30 -1.53 -47.66
C ILE A 124 7.29 -2.63 -47.29
N ALA A 125 6.81 -3.79 -46.81
CA ALA A 125 7.66 -4.91 -46.42
C ALA A 125 8.50 -5.42 -47.59
N VAL A 126 7.89 -5.59 -48.78
CA VAL A 126 8.58 -6.00 -50.01
C VAL A 126 9.63 -4.98 -50.43
N ALA A 127 9.27 -3.69 -50.47
CA ALA A 127 10.21 -2.63 -50.83
C ALA A 127 11.43 -2.61 -49.89
N ARG A 128 11.19 -2.69 -48.58
CA ARG A 128 12.25 -2.73 -47.57
C ARG A 128 13.10 -4.00 -47.67
N LEU A 129 12.50 -5.14 -47.96
CA LEU A 129 13.22 -6.40 -48.16
C LEU A 129 14.12 -6.32 -49.40
N ARG A 130 13.65 -5.70 -50.50
CA ARG A 130 14.43 -5.46 -51.72
C ARG A 130 15.63 -4.55 -51.46
N GLU A 131 15.47 -3.48 -50.69
CA GLU A 131 16.56 -2.55 -50.36
C GLU A 131 17.74 -3.21 -49.63
N LYS A 132 17.45 -4.16 -48.74
CA LYS A 132 18.47 -4.87 -47.96
C LYS A 132 18.78 -6.27 -48.49
N TRP A 133 18.31 -6.60 -49.69
CA TRP A 133 18.48 -7.93 -50.27
C TRP A 133 19.96 -8.25 -50.48
N CYS A 134 20.41 -9.34 -49.90
CA CYS A 134 21.78 -9.82 -50.02
C CYS A 134 21.81 -11.34 -49.77
N HIS A 135 22.97 -11.97 -49.97
CA HIS A 135 23.18 -13.39 -49.70
C HIS A 135 22.60 -13.83 -48.34
N SER A 136 22.94 -13.13 -47.25
CA SER A 136 22.50 -13.50 -45.90
C SER A 136 20.98 -13.47 -45.75
N VAL A 137 20.33 -12.42 -46.26
CA VAL A 137 18.87 -12.27 -46.18
C VAL A 137 18.17 -13.31 -47.05
N ALA A 138 18.65 -13.52 -48.28
CA ALA A 138 18.11 -14.54 -49.17
C ALA A 138 18.20 -15.95 -48.57
N ARG A 139 19.31 -16.24 -47.90
CA ARG A 139 19.55 -17.50 -47.17
C ARG A 139 18.58 -17.68 -46.01
N GLU A 140 18.34 -16.63 -45.21
CA GLU A 140 17.37 -16.69 -44.12
C GLU A 140 15.95 -16.91 -44.64
N VAL A 141 15.55 -16.16 -45.67
CA VAL A 141 14.22 -16.25 -46.28
C VAL A 141 13.98 -17.65 -46.86
N VAL A 142 14.90 -18.21 -47.65
CA VAL A 142 14.73 -19.55 -48.23
C VAL A 142 14.66 -20.64 -47.16
N CYS A 143 15.49 -20.54 -46.11
CA CYS A 143 15.42 -21.45 -44.96
C CYS A 143 14.12 -21.29 -44.16
N GLY A 144 13.49 -20.11 -44.22
CA GLY A 144 12.19 -19.84 -43.61
C GLY A 144 11.02 -20.49 -44.35
N VAL A 145 11.11 -20.66 -45.67
CA VAL A 145 10.10 -21.37 -46.49
C VAL A 145 10.20 -22.88 -46.29
N VAL A 146 11.43 -23.40 -46.33
CA VAL A 146 11.70 -24.85 -46.30
C VAL A 146 12.86 -25.14 -45.34
N SER A 147 12.59 -25.98 -44.35
CA SER A 147 13.52 -26.24 -43.24
C SER A 147 14.50 -27.39 -43.50
N ASP A 148 14.29 -28.21 -44.52
CA ASP A 148 15.19 -29.32 -44.88
C ASP A 148 15.96 -29.07 -46.18
N PHE A 149 17.21 -29.53 -46.21
CA PHE A 149 18.13 -29.30 -47.32
C PHE A 149 17.61 -29.87 -48.65
N ALA A 150 16.91 -31.00 -48.63
CA ALA A 150 16.40 -31.61 -49.85
C ALA A 150 15.35 -30.71 -50.51
N ARG A 151 14.47 -30.10 -49.72
CA ARG A 151 13.49 -29.12 -50.20
C ARG A 151 14.12 -27.80 -50.61
N ILE A 152 15.09 -27.27 -49.84
CA ILE A 152 15.86 -26.08 -50.23
C ILE A 152 16.53 -26.31 -51.59
N ARG A 153 17.18 -27.46 -51.77
CA ARG A 153 17.83 -27.84 -53.02
C ARG A 153 16.84 -27.95 -54.17
N ALA A 154 15.66 -28.56 -53.94
CA ALA A 154 14.63 -28.67 -54.95
C ALA A 154 14.09 -27.29 -55.37
N PHE A 155 13.83 -26.41 -54.40
CA PHE A 155 13.40 -25.03 -54.65
C PHE A 155 14.44 -24.24 -55.45
N LEU A 156 15.70 -24.24 -55.01
CA LEU A 156 16.79 -23.55 -55.72
C LEU A 156 17.01 -24.10 -57.13
N LYS A 157 16.87 -25.42 -57.33
CA LYS A 157 16.94 -26.03 -58.66
C LYS A 157 15.76 -25.68 -59.57
N SER A 158 14.58 -25.40 -59.01
CA SER A 158 13.43 -24.95 -59.80
C SER A 158 13.66 -23.57 -60.42
N ILE A 159 14.45 -22.72 -59.75
CA ILE A 159 14.82 -21.37 -60.20
C ILE A 159 16.09 -21.41 -61.06
N LYS A 160 17.12 -22.15 -60.60
CA LYS A 160 18.41 -22.31 -61.29
C LYS A 160 18.80 -23.79 -61.39
N PRO A 161 18.41 -24.48 -62.48
CA PRO A 161 18.59 -25.93 -62.64
C PRO A 161 20.05 -26.41 -62.51
N ASP A 162 21.00 -25.59 -62.96
CA ASP A 162 22.43 -25.94 -62.99
C ASP A 162 23.15 -25.76 -61.64
N ILE A 163 22.45 -25.34 -60.58
CA ILE A 163 23.06 -25.13 -59.27
C ILE A 163 23.52 -26.47 -58.66
N LYS A 164 24.79 -26.54 -58.27
CA LYS A 164 25.40 -27.74 -57.67
C LYS A 164 25.48 -27.56 -56.16
N LEU A 165 24.51 -28.17 -55.45
CA LEU A 165 24.42 -28.18 -54.00
C LEU A 165 24.60 -29.61 -53.48
N THR A 166 25.50 -29.80 -52.51
CA THR A 166 25.87 -31.09 -51.90
C THR A 166 25.51 -31.18 -50.41
N GLY A 167 25.31 -30.04 -49.73
CA GLY A 167 24.86 -29.95 -48.34
C GLY A 167 24.62 -28.49 -47.91
N TYR A 168 24.22 -28.24 -46.67
CA TYR A 168 23.97 -26.87 -46.19
C TYR A 168 25.17 -25.93 -46.36
N GLY A 169 26.39 -26.41 -46.15
CA GLY A 169 27.60 -25.60 -46.37
C GLY A 169 27.78 -25.13 -47.82
N SER A 170 27.27 -25.89 -48.79
CA SER A 170 27.35 -25.50 -50.21
C SER A 170 26.39 -24.38 -50.60
N LEU A 171 25.50 -23.94 -49.70
CA LEU A 171 24.67 -22.75 -49.92
C LEU A 171 25.52 -21.48 -49.90
N ASP A 172 26.58 -21.47 -49.08
CA ASP A 172 27.46 -20.32 -48.90
C ASP A 172 28.49 -20.19 -50.05
N ASP A 173 28.64 -21.23 -50.87
CA ASP A 173 29.45 -21.22 -52.10
C ASP A 173 28.82 -20.38 -53.23
N TYR A 174 27.53 -20.00 -53.09
CA TYR A 174 26.80 -19.19 -54.06
C TYR A 174 26.30 -17.90 -53.41
N ASP A 175 26.35 -16.80 -54.17
CA ASP A 175 25.62 -15.58 -53.79
C ASP A 175 24.12 -15.78 -54.02
N LEU A 176 23.43 -16.34 -53.01
CA LEU A 176 21.98 -16.53 -53.03
C LEU A 176 21.20 -15.23 -53.29
N GLY A 177 21.75 -14.06 -52.95
CA GLY A 177 21.11 -12.77 -53.25
C GLY A 177 21.08 -12.43 -54.74
N ARG A 178 21.93 -13.09 -55.55
CA ARG A 178 21.91 -13.00 -57.02
C ARG A 178 21.18 -14.16 -57.69
N VAL A 179 21.01 -15.28 -56.99
CA VAL A 179 20.29 -16.46 -57.49
C VAL A 179 18.79 -16.29 -57.30
N LEU A 180 18.40 -15.72 -56.16
CA LEU A 180 17.03 -15.48 -55.76
C LEU A 180 16.71 -13.98 -55.84
N SER A 181 15.44 -13.69 -56.04
CA SER A 181 14.86 -12.36 -55.93
C SER A 181 13.79 -12.36 -54.82
N VAL A 182 13.39 -11.18 -54.38
CA VAL A 182 12.23 -11.05 -53.48
C VAL A 182 10.94 -11.55 -54.15
N ASP A 183 10.87 -11.50 -55.48
CA ASP A 183 9.67 -11.84 -56.24
C ASP A 183 9.34 -13.35 -56.15
N ASP A 184 10.37 -14.18 -55.93
CA ASP A 184 10.24 -15.62 -55.71
C ASP A 184 9.48 -15.98 -54.41
N PHE A 185 9.28 -15.00 -53.52
CA PHE A 185 8.65 -15.17 -52.21
C PHE A 185 7.35 -14.37 -52.04
N LEU A 186 6.78 -13.84 -53.12
CA LEU A 186 5.57 -13.00 -53.03
C LEU A 186 4.35 -13.73 -52.46
N THR A 187 4.30 -15.05 -52.48
CA THR A 187 3.21 -15.82 -51.87
C THR A 187 3.38 -16.03 -50.36
N GLU A 188 4.55 -15.70 -49.81
CA GLU A 188 4.96 -16.01 -48.44
C GLU A 188 4.91 -14.77 -47.53
N ASP A 189 3.72 -14.17 -47.38
CA ASP A 189 3.53 -12.89 -46.68
C ASP A 189 4.15 -12.84 -45.28
N ARG A 190 4.09 -13.95 -44.54
CA ARG A 190 4.70 -14.05 -43.21
C ARG A 190 6.22 -13.80 -43.24
N LEU A 191 6.91 -14.34 -44.25
CA LEU A 191 8.36 -14.12 -44.41
C LEU A 191 8.66 -12.72 -44.92
N LEU A 192 7.82 -12.19 -45.81
CA LEU A 192 7.93 -10.81 -46.28
C LEU A 192 7.85 -9.83 -45.11
N PHE A 193 6.93 -10.03 -44.16
CA PHE A 193 6.86 -9.19 -42.96
C PHE A 193 8.02 -9.43 -42.00
N LEU A 194 8.36 -10.70 -41.73
CA LEU A 194 9.43 -11.06 -40.79
C LEU A 194 10.78 -10.48 -41.20
N HIS A 195 11.11 -10.55 -42.48
CA HIS A 195 12.38 -10.04 -42.98
C HIS A 195 12.25 -8.63 -43.52
N GLY A 196 11.10 -8.15 -43.97
CA GLY A 196 10.92 -6.80 -44.51
C GLY A 196 10.74 -5.72 -43.45
N LEU A 197 10.13 -6.04 -42.31
CA LEU A 197 9.82 -5.10 -41.23
C LEU A 197 10.65 -5.38 -39.98
N GLU A 198 11.00 -4.33 -39.24
CA GLU A 198 11.72 -4.49 -37.96
C GLU A 198 10.80 -4.98 -36.84
N LEU A 199 9.54 -4.55 -36.86
CA LEU A 199 8.53 -4.87 -35.85
C LEU A 199 7.22 -5.26 -36.52
N GLN A 200 6.51 -6.20 -35.90
CA GLN A 200 5.24 -6.74 -36.39
C GLN A 200 4.09 -6.50 -35.41
N ASN A 201 4.27 -5.60 -34.45
CA ASN A 201 3.26 -5.30 -33.44
C ASN A 201 2.71 -3.88 -33.64
N PHE A 202 1.69 -3.77 -34.47
CA PHE A 202 1.13 -2.48 -34.85
C PHE A 202 0.02 -2.03 -33.91
N ARG A 203 -0.04 -0.72 -33.67
CA ARG A 203 -1.14 -0.01 -33.01
C ARG A 203 -1.54 1.20 -33.83
N HIS A 204 -2.81 1.56 -33.76
CA HIS A 204 -3.30 2.78 -34.37
C HIS A 204 -2.73 3.99 -33.63
N ILE A 205 -2.34 5.07 -34.32
CA ILE A 205 -1.82 6.30 -33.70
C ILE A 205 -2.79 6.88 -32.66
N GLY A 206 -4.10 6.73 -32.89
CA GLY A 206 -5.15 7.18 -31.98
C GLY A 206 -5.17 6.42 -30.64
N ALA A 207 -4.48 5.28 -30.53
CA ALA A 207 -4.36 4.55 -29.28
C ALA A 207 -3.63 5.38 -28.21
N LEU A 208 -2.63 6.19 -28.60
CA LEU A 208 -1.86 6.99 -27.64
C LEU A 208 -2.73 8.08 -26.99
N ALA A 209 -3.67 8.67 -27.74
CA ALA A 209 -4.58 9.69 -27.23
C ALA A 209 -5.48 9.19 -26.08
N ARG A 210 -5.63 7.86 -25.92
CA ARG A 210 -6.36 7.24 -24.81
C ARG A 210 -5.53 7.11 -23.54
N LEU A 211 -4.24 7.43 -23.61
CA LEU A 211 -3.27 7.39 -22.53
C LEU A 211 -2.71 8.77 -22.20
N THR A 212 -3.06 9.80 -22.97
CA THR A 212 -2.44 11.12 -22.85
C THR A 212 -3.45 12.25 -22.84
N THR A 213 -3.12 13.34 -22.17
CA THR A 213 -3.76 14.63 -22.42
C THR A 213 -3.43 15.14 -23.83
N ASN A 214 -4.10 16.21 -24.27
CA ASN A 214 -3.79 16.89 -25.52
C ASN A 214 -2.33 17.39 -25.59
N SER A 215 -1.72 17.69 -24.44
CA SER A 215 -0.33 18.12 -24.33
C SER A 215 0.68 16.94 -24.31
N GLY A 216 0.18 15.71 -24.32
CA GLY A 216 0.98 14.48 -24.33
C GLY A 216 1.30 13.91 -22.95
N PHE A 217 0.76 14.46 -21.85
CA PHE A 217 1.05 13.95 -20.51
C PHE A 217 0.28 12.67 -20.22
N LEU A 218 0.92 11.69 -19.58
CA LEU A 218 0.30 10.42 -19.20
C LEU A 218 -0.96 10.68 -18.34
N GLN A 219 -2.10 10.24 -18.84
CA GLN A 219 -3.41 10.44 -18.25
C GLN A 219 -4.20 9.14 -18.28
N LEU A 220 -4.50 8.64 -17.08
CA LEU A 220 -5.28 7.41 -16.91
C LEU A 220 -6.65 7.65 -16.27
N VAL A 221 -6.93 8.86 -15.80
CA VAL A 221 -8.25 9.28 -15.35
C VAL A 221 -8.46 10.72 -15.80
N PRO A 222 -9.71 11.16 -16.04
CA PRO A 222 -9.95 12.54 -16.44
C PRO A 222 -9.54 13.55 -15.36
N ARG A 223 -9.65 13.17 -14.08
CA ARG A 223 -9.32 13.99 -12.91
C ARG A 223 -8.80 13.13 -11.77
N ILE A 224 -7.97 13.74 -10.93
CA ILE A 224 -7.58 13.20 -9.63
C ILE A 224 -8.22 14.11 -8.58
N GLU A 225 -8.91 13.52 -7.61
CA GLU A 225 -9.74 14.28 -6.66
C GLU A 225 -9.23 14.23 -5.23
N ASP A 226 -8.25 13.36 -4.94
CA ASP A 226 -7.69 13.27 -3.59
C ASP A 226 -6.20 12.96 -3.56
N CYS A 227 -5.59 13.37 -2.45
CA CYS A 227 -4.23 13.05 -2.09
C CYS A 227 -4.07 13.08 -0.56
N ASN A 228 -2.91 12.65 -0.07
CA ASN A 228 -2.51 12.83 1.32
C ASN A 228 -1.31 13.76 1.39
N VAL A 229 -1.37 14.71 2.32
CA VAL A 229 -0.26 15.60 2.64
C VAL A 229 0.17 15.32 4.08
N GLU A 230 1.40 14.90 4.26
CA GLU A 230 2.03 14.73 5.57
C GLU A 230 2.83 16.00 5.88
N TRP A 231 2.58 16.62 7.02
CA TRP A 231 3.38 17.73 7.53
C TRP A 231 4.16 17.30 8.76
N ARG A 232 5.45 17.67 8.81
CA ARG A 232 6.36 17.41 9.92
C ARG A 232 6.89 18.71 10.49
N THR A 233 7.15 18.75 11.79
CA THR A 233 7.79 19.93 12.40
C THR A 233 9.27 20.05 12.07
N HIS A 234 9.92 18.94 11.72
CA HIS A 234 11.28 18.89 11.21
C HIS A 234 11.35 17.79 10.13
N PRO A 235 12.09 17.97 9.01
CA PRO A 235 12.14 16.99 7.92
C PRO A 235 12.45 15.56 8.37
N ASP A 236 13.34 15.43 9.36
CA ASP A 236 13.83 14.15 9.88
C ASP A 236 13.01 13.56 11.05
N ASN A 237 12.12 14.34 11.67
CA ASN A 237 11.37 13.88 12.84
C ASN A 237 10.05 13.22 12.44
N LYS A 238 9.97 11.89 12.58
CA LYS A 238 8.74 11.13 12.27
C LYS A 238 7.70 11.18 13.39
N ASP A 239 8.13 11.42 14.63
CA ASP A 239 7.29 11.32 15.83
C ASP A 239 6.37 12.54 16.01
N ALA A 240 6.65 13.63 15.29
CA ALA A 240 5.90 14.88 15.30
C ALA A 240 5.33 15.21 13.91
N SER A 241 4.45 14.34 13.41
CA SER A 241 3.80 14.50 12.11
C SER A 241 2.27 14.47 12.19
N VAL A 242 1.63 15.16 11.25
CA VAL A 242 0.18 15.09 11.02
C VAL A 242 -0.07 14.83 9.55
N THR A 243 -0.92 13.85 9.26
CA THR A 243 -1.35 13.52 7.90
C THR A 243 -2.71 14.14 7.66
N TYR A 244 -2.85 14.82 6.53
CA TYR A 244 -4.10 15.35 6.04
C TYR A 244 -4.52 14.59 4.79
N LYS A 245 -5.76 14.12 4.79
CA LYS A 245 -6.47 13.78 3.56
C LYS A 245 -6.92 15.09 2.92
N CYS A 246 -6.50 15.32 1.69
CA CYS A 246 -6.90 16.49 0.91
C CYS A 246 -7.86 16.05 -0.18
N VAL A 247 -9.02 16.70 -0.27
CA VAL A 247 -10.00 16.51 -1.34
C VAL A 247 -10.00 17.77 -2.20
N VAL A 248 -9.80 17.62 -3.50
CA VAL A 248 -9.65 18.71 -4.46
C VAL A 248 -10.92 18.81 -5.30
N THR A 249 -11.47 20.00 -5.44
CA THR A 249 -12.64 20.29 -6.27
C THR A 249 -12.44 21.61 -7.00
N GLY A 250 -12.05 21.53 -8.28
CA GLY A 250 -11.58 22.70 -9.01
C GLY A 250 -10.29 23.23 -8.37
N ASP A 251 -10.28 24.52 -8.04
CA ASP A 251 -9.17 25.17 -7.33
C ASP A 251 -9.25 25.02 -5.79
N ARG A 252 -10.33 24.47 -5.25
CA ARG A 252 -10.49 24.37 -3.79
C ARG A 252 -9.92 23.06 -3.26
N VAL A 253 -9.14 23.15 -2.20
CA VAL A 253 -8.58 22.01 -1.46
C VAL A 253 -9.19 21.97 -0.07
N ARG A 254 -9.88 20.88 0.26
CA ARG A 254 -10.40 20.62 1.60
C ARG A 254 -9.45 19.72 2.37
N TRP A 255 -8.97 20.19 3.50
CA TRP A 255 -7.99 19.54 4.36
C TRP A 255 -8.68 18.84 5.52
N LEU A 256 -8.47 17.53 5.67
CA LEU A 256 -9.08 16.68 6.68
C LEU A 256 -7.98 15.92 7.45
N PRO A 257 -7.64 16.32 8.69
CA PRO A 257 -6.55 15.69 9.43
C PRO A 257 -6.94 14.32 9.97
N GLU A 258 -5.96 13.41 9.97
CA GLU A 258 -6.00 12.18 10.76
C GLU A 258 -5.55 12.48 12.19
N LEU A 259 -6.49 12.47 13.14
CA LEU A 259 -6.23 12.81 14.54
C LEU A 259 -6.45 11.60 15.45
N GLY A 260 -5.38 11.17 16.11
CA GLY A 260 -5.42 10.23 17.23
C GLY A 260 -5.62 10.93 18.58
N ASP A 261 -5.28 10.23 19.66
CA ASP A 261 -5.37 10.75 21.04
C ASP A 261 -4.14 11.57 21.46
N ASN A 262 -3.27 11.95 20.52
CA ASN A 262 -2.02 12.67 20.78
C ASN A 262 -2.25 14.20 20.81
N ASP A 263 -2.00 14.84 21.95
CA ASP A 263 -2.16 16.29 22.14
C ASP A 263 -1.19 17.10 21.28
N SER A 264 0.06 16.64 21.11
CA SER A 264 1.03 17.29 20.24
C SER A 264 0.57 17.27 18.77
N GLN A 265 0.04 16.14 18.30
CA GLN A 265 -0.51 16.04 16.94
C GLN A 265 -1.67 17.01 16.74
N ARG A 266 -2.54 17.19 17.73
CA ARG A 266 -3.65 18.16 17.69
C ARG A 266 -3.16 19.60 17.72
N ALA A 267 -2.13 19.91 18.53
CA ALA A 267 -1.52 21.23 18.53
C ALA A 267 -0.92 21.56 17.14
N TYR A 268 -0.19 20.62 16.54
CA TYR A 268 0.34 20.76 15.18
C TYR A 268 -0.76 20.96 14.14
N ALA A 269 -1.83 20.17 14.21
CA ALA A 269 -2.95 20.34 13.29
C ALA A 269 -3.55 21.77 13.36
N ARG A 270 -3.69 22.35 14.56
CA ARG A 270 -4.13 23.75 14.71
C ARG A 270 -3.13 24.74 14.13
N THR A 271 -1.84 24.57 14.40
CA THR A 271 -0.78 25.43 13.84
C THR A 271 -0.84 25.44 12.32
N LEU A 272 -1.00 24.26 11.70
CA LEU A 272 -1.14 24.16 10.26
C LEU A 272 -2.42 24.82 9.74
N GLY A 273 -3.56 24.59 10.40
CA GLY A 273 -4.83 25.24 10.08
C GLY A 273 -4.78 26.76 10.22
N SER A 274 -3.96 27.31 11.11
CA SER A 274 -3.71 28.75 11.18
C SER A 274 -2.81 29.25 10.04
N ARG A 275 -1.80 28.47 9.64
CA ARG A 275 -0.85 28.85 8.57
C ARG A 275 -1.48 28.79 7.17
N ILE A 276 -2.17 27.70 6.85
CA ILE A 276 -2.69 27.40 5.50
C ILE A 276 -4.19 27.67 5.40
N GLY A 277 -4.94 27.47 6.49
CA GLY A 277 -6.39 27.63 6.51
C GLY A 277 -6.85 29.06 6.79
N ASN A 278 -6.20 30.05 6.17
CA ASN A 278 -6.54 31.48 6.28
C ASN A 278 -6.68 31.98 7.73
N GLY A 279 -5.80 31.53 8.64
CA GLY A 279 -5.82 31.97 10.05
C GLY A 279 -6.92 31.38 10.92
N THR A 280 -7.74 30.46 10.41
CA THR A 280 -8.90 29.93 11.18
C THR A 280 -8.51 29.06 12.37
N GLY A 281 -7.33 28.40 12.32
CA GLY A 281 -6.87 27.46 13.36
C GLY A 281 -7.76 26.22 13.53
N ARG A 282 -8.70 26.00 12.61
CA ARG A 282 -9.60 24.84 12.60
C ARG A 282 -8.83 23.60 12.15
N TYR A 283 -9.23 22.44 12.68
CA TYR A 283 -8.68 21.15 12.26
C TYR A 283 -8.99 20.85 10.80
N CYS A 284 -10.27 21.01 10.41
CA CYS A 284 -10.69 20.92 9.03
C CYS A 284 -10.84 22.33 8.46
N PHE A 285 -10.20 22.58 7.33
CA PHE A 285 -10.21 23.89 6.68
C PHE A 285 -10.14 23.72 5.16
N GLU A 286 -10.25 24.84 4.46
CA GLU A 286 -10.12 24.89 3.01
C GLU A 286 -9.05 25.91 2.61
N SER A 287 -8.36 25.64 1.52
CA SER A 287 -7.40 26.53 0.86
C SER A 287 -7.57 26.46 -0.67
N SER A 288 -6.80 27.25 -1.42
CA SER A 288 -6.65 27.05 -2.87
C SER A 288 -5.59 26.00 -3.21
N LEU A 289 -5.52 25.58 -4.47
CA LEU A 289 -4.42 24.76 -4.98
C LEU A 289 -3.10 25.54 -4.97
N ASP A 290 -3.11 26.82 -5.30
CA ASP A 290 -1.91 27.67 -5.24
C ASP A 290 -1.32 27.70 -3.82
N THR A 291 -2.16 27.83 -2.78
CA THR A 291 -1.70 27.79 -1.38
C THR A 291 -1.14 26.40 -1.03
N MET A 292 -1.72 25.33 -1.56
CA MET A 292 -1.18 23.98 -1.38
C MET A 292 0.18 23.84 -2.06
N GLU A 293 0.33 24.36 -3.28
CA GLU A 293 1.58 24.33 -4.04
C GLU A 293 2.70 25.08 -3.31
N GLU A 294 2.43 26.30 -2.85
CA GLU A 294 3.34 27.11 -2.03
C GLU A 294 3.73 26.39 -0.73
N ALA A 295 2.76 25.75 -0.05
CA ALA A 295 3.05 24.99 1.16
C ALA A 295 3.97 23.78 0.89
N LEU A 296 3.83 23.12 -0.26
CA LEU A 296 4.65 21.96 -0.63
C LEU A 296 6.09 22.34 -1.01
N ASP A 297 6.41 23.61 -1.26
CA ASP A 297 7.79 24.07 -1.42
C ASP A 297 8.62 23.95 -0.13
N ASP A 298 7.95 23.91 1.02
CA ASP A 298 8.57 23.65 2.32
C ASP A 298 8.86 22.14 2.47
N ARG A 299 10.14 21.79 2.70
CA ARG A 299 10.62 20.40 2.86
C ARG A 299 9.99 19.65 4.04
N CYS A 300 9.28 20.36 4.91
CA CYS A 300 8.49 19.79 5.99
C CYS A 300 7.22 19.08 5.49
N PHE A 301 6.79 19.34 4.26
CA PHE A 301 5.63 18.69 3.66
C PHE A 301 6.02 17.54 2.75
N LYS A 302 5.16 16.52 2.72
CA LYS A 302 5.28 15.38 1.82
C LYS A 302 3.93 15.04 1.22
N LEU A 303 3.82 15.22 -0.09
CA LEU A 303 2.68 14.83 -0.89
C LEU A 303 2.72 13.33 -1.22
N ARG A 304 1.56 12.67 -1.18
CA ARG A 304 1.38 11.27 -1.59
C ARG A 304 0.02 11.07 -2.23
N PHE A 305 -0.08 10.10 -3.13
CA PHE A 305 -1.35 9.73 -3.77
C PHE A 305 -1.78 8.31 -3.39
N PRO A 306 -2.07 8.02 -2.09
CA PRO A 306 -2.27 6.66 -1.60
C PRO A 306 -3.51 5.96 -2.15
N ARG A 307 -4.38 6.69 -2.84
CA ARG A 307 -5.65 6.22 -3.39
C ARG A 307 -5.70 6.22 -4.92
N LEU A 308 -4.65 6.70 -5.58
CA LEU A 308 -4.58 6.77 -7.02
C LEU A 308 -4.43 5.37 -7.61
N ARG A 309 -5.54 4.65 -7.77
CA ARG A 309 -5.58 3.31 -8.35
C ARG A 309 -6.42 3.33 -9.61
N TYR A 310 -5.91 2.65 -10.63
CA TYR A 310 -6.53 2.51 -11.94
C TYR A 310 -7.23 1.15 -12.12
N GLY A 311 -7.20 0.29 -11.09
CA GLY A 311 -7.90 -1.00 -11.03
C GLY A 311 -9.11 -1.01 -10.07
N PRO A 312 -9.80 -2.15 -9.88
CA PRO A 312 -11.03 -2.25 -9.10
C PRO A 312 -10.86 -1.83 -7.63
N ILE A 313 -11.82 -1.04 -7.13
CA ILE A 313 -11.81 -0.43 -5.79
C ILE A 313 -12.15 -1.50 -4.75
N VAL A 314 -11.22 -1.79 -3.84
CA VAL A 314 -11.43 -2.84 -2.81
C VAL A 314 -11.97 -2.28 -1.49
N THR A 315 -11.74 -1.00 -1.16
CA THR A 315 -12.30 -0.39 0.07
C THR A 315 -12.17 1.13 0.04
N GLU A 316 -13.24 1.85 0.39
CA GLU A 316 -13.20 3.27 0.68
C GLU A 316 -12.61 3.53 2.07
N TRP A 317 -11.46 4.22 2.12
CA TRP A 317 -10.88 4.66 3.39
C TRP A 317 -11.55 5.95 3.93
N THR A 318 -12.25 5.87 5.05
CA THR A 318 -12.91 7.04 5.65
C THR A 318 -11.95 7.72 6.62
N PRO A 319 -11.69 9.04 6.51
CA PRO A 319 -10.91 9.75 7.52
C PRO A 319 -11.57 9.57 8.88
N SER A 320 -10.78 9.24 9.88
CA SER A 320 -11.27 8.97 11.23
C SER A 320 -10.64 9.94 12.21
N ALA A 321 -11.45 10.45 13.13
CA ALA A 321 -11.00 11.13 14.32
C ALA A 321 -11.39 10.27 15.50
N LYS A 322 -10.45 9.95 16.38
CA LYS A 322 -10.80 9.39 17.68
C LYS A 322 -11.29 10.53 18.55
N LEU A 323 -12.51 10.40 19.07
CA LEU A 323 -12.96 11.22 20.18
C LEU A 323 -12.02 10.93 21.34
N ARG A 324 -11.56 11.99 22.04
CA ARG A 324 -10.84 11.82 23.31
C ARG A 324 -11.63 10.82 24.13
N HIS A 325 -10.97 9.81 24.70
CA HIS A 325 -11.55 9.04 25.78
C HIS A 325 -12.10 10.04 26.79
N SER A 326 -13.44 10.11 26.88
CA SER A 326 -14.13 10.91 27.89
C SER A 326 -13.51 10.57 29.23
N ALA A 327 -13.17 11.62 29.99
CA ALA A 327 -12.41 11.61 31.24
C ALA A 327 -13.15 10.92 32.40
N VAL A 328 -13.68 9.71 32.18
CA VAL A 328 -14.22 8.90 33.25
C VAL A 328 -13.02 8.24 33.93
N ALA A 329 -12.78 8.65 35.17
CA ALA A 329 -11.69 8.13 35.96
C ALA A 329 -11.79 6.60 36.03
N CYS A 330 -10.76 5.95 35.50
CA CYS A 330 -10.67 4.50 35.45
C CYS A 330 -9.66 4.05 36.50
N TYR A 331 -10.08 3.18 37.41
CA TYR A 331 -9.31 2.71 38.54
C TYR A 331 -8.97 1.22 38.37
N MET A 332 -7.78 0.82 38.82
CA MET A 332 -7.38 -0.59 38.82
C MET A 332 -6.92 -1.01 40.22
N VAL A 333 -7.37 -2.19 40.64
CA VAL A 333 -6.82 -2.86 41.82
C VAL A 333 -5.55 -3.59 41.38
N PRO A 334 -4.37 -3.28 41.96
CA PRO A 334 -3.14 -3.98 41.62
C PRO A 334 -3.24 -5.48 41.93
N LYS A 335 -2.33 -6.27 41.37
CA LYS A 335 -2.32 -7.72 41.59
C LYS A 335 -2.14 -8.03 43.09
N PRO A 336 -3.08 -8.75 43.73
CA PRO A 336 -2.95 -9.14 45.13
C PRO A 336 -1.84 -10.18 45.33
N ILE A 337 -1.43 -10.39 46.58
CA ILE A 337 -0.52 -11.48 46.94
C ILE A 337 -1.21 -12.82 46.65
N ASP A 338 -0.45 -13.81 46.19
CA ASP A 338 -0.94 -15.15 45.88
C ASP A 338 0.01 -16.23 46.41
N ALA A 339 -0.50 -17.46 46.47
CA ALA A 339 0.21 -18.63 46.98
C ALA A 339 1.36 -19.09 46.06
N ASP A 340 1.49 -18.55 44.84
CA ASP A 340 2.58 -18.89 43.93
C ASP A 340 3.89 -18.16 44.29
N ARG A 341 3.83 -17.11 45.12
CA ARG A 341 5.01 -16.38 45.60
C ARG A 341 6.01 -17.29 46.30
N THR A 342 7.27 -16.86 46.35
CA THR A 342 8.35 -17.58 47.03
C THR A 342 8.11 -17.63 48.54
N ASN A 343 8.63 -18.65 49.21
CA ASN A 343 8.52 -18.76 50.67
C ASN A 343 9.11 -17.54 51.38
N GLU A 344 10.23 -17.01 50.87
CA GLU A 344 10.87 -15.79 51.40
C GLU A 344 9.91 -14.60 51.37
N HIS A 345 9.22 -14.37 50.25
CA HIS A 345 8.27 -13.28 50.11
C HIS A 345 7.06 -13.44 51.05
N LEU A 346 6.53 -14.66 51.20
CA LEU A 346 5.45 -14.95 52.14
C LEU A 346 5.89 -14.72 53.61
N GLN A 347 7.14 -15.06 53.93
CA GLN A 347 7.72 -14.80 55.25
C GLN A 347 7.97 -13.32 55.51
N GLU A 348 8.42 -12.57 54.52
CA GLU A 348 8.57 -11.11 54.58
C GLU A 348 7.24 -10.43 54.87
N THR A 349 6.19 -10.76 54.11
CA THR A 349 4.84 -10.23 54.36
C THR A 349 4.36 -10.52 55.78
N LEU A 350 4.55 -11.74 56.30
CA LEU A 350 4.19 -12.05 57.68
C LEU A 350 5.05 -11.29 58.70
N ARG A 351 6.35 -11.13 58.42
CA ARG A 351 7.30 -10.42 59.30
C ARG A 351 6.95 -8.94 59.44
N GLU A 352 6.57 -8.28 58.34
CA GLU A 352 6.17 -6.87 58.32
C GLU A 352 5.01 -6.57 59.29
N PHE A 353 4.12 -7.54 59.49
CA PHE A 353 2.96 -7.41 60.36
C PHE A 353 3.14 -8.09 61.73
N GLY A 354 4.36 -8.56 62.05
CA GLY A 354 4.67 -9.19 63.34
C GLY A 354 4.17 -10.63 63.53
N TRP A 355 3.82 -11.33 62.44
CA TRP A 355 3.33 -12.70 62.47
C TRP A 355 4.44 -13.74 62.41
N LYS A 356 4.16 -14.94 62.92
CA LYS A 356 5.10 -16.07 62.92
C LYS A 356 5.43 -16.53 61.49
N THR A 357 6.71 -16.58 61.15
CA THR A 357 7.23 -16.86 59.79
C THR A 357 7.72 -18.30 59.57
N SER A 358 7.72 -19.16 60.58
CA SER A 358 8.21 -20.56 60.45
C SER A 358 7.11 -21.54 60.04
N GLY A 359 7.42 -22.48 59.15
CA GLY A 359 6.50 -23.54 58.71
C GLY A 359 6.62 -23.90 57.23
N ARG A 360 5.82 -24.88 56.80
CA ARG A 360 5.66 -25.23 55.37
C ARG A 360 4.86 -24.15 54.64
N LYS A 361 4.99 -24.08 53.30
CA LYS A 361 4.33 -23.06 52.46
C LYS A 361 2.82 -22.95 52.73
N GLU A 362 2.13 -24.07 52.84
CA GLU A 362 0.68 -24.12 53.15
C GLU A 362 0.34 -23.44 54.49
N GLN A 363 1.20 -23.60 55.49
CA GLN A 363 1.01 -22.97 56.81
C GLN A 363 1.26 -21.45 56.75
N LEU A 364 2.19 -21.00 55.89
CA LEU A 364 2.44 -19.58 55.66
C LEU A 364 1.26 -18.94 54.92
N VAL A 365 0.75 -19.58 53.87
CA VAL A 365 -0.43 -19.12 53.13
C VAL A 365 -1.65 -19.04 54.04
N GLY A 366 -1.90 -20.06 54.88
CA GLY A 366 -3.00 -20.03 55.85
C GLY A 366 -2.89 -18.88 56.87
N ARG A 367 -1.68 -18.56 57.34
CA ARG A 367 -1.47 -17.38 58.21
C ARG A 367 -1.67 -16.06 57.48
N ILE A 368 -1.26 -15.96 56.21
CA ILE A 368 -1.51 -14.77 55.40
C ILE A 368 -3.02 -14.59 55.18
N ALA A 369 -3.78 -15.67 54.98
CA ALA A 369 -5.23 -15.60 54.88
C ALA A 369 -5.88 -15.04 56.16
N GLN A 370 -5.39 -15.47 57.34
CA GLN A 370 -5.83 -14.95 58.63
C GLN A 370 -5.44 -13.48 58.82
N LEU A 371 -4.18 -13.12 58.55
CA LEU A 371 -3.69 -11.74 58.58
C LEU A 371 -4.55 -10.83 57.68
N LEU A 372 -4.84 -11.25 56.45
CA LEU A 372 -5.69 -10.49 55.53
C LEU A 372 -7.11 -10.29 56.06
N ALA A 373 -7.70 -11.30 56.71
CA ALA A 373 -9.02 -11.19 57.32
C ALA A 373 -9.03 -10.22 58.51
N GLU A 374 -8.00 -10.24 59.36
CA GLU A 374 -7.84 -9.32 60.48
C GLU A 374 -7.63 -7.88 60.01
N GLU A 375 -6.70 -7.66 59.08
CA GLU A 375 -6.43 -6.33 58.52
C GLU A 375 -7.62 -5.78 57.73
N TYR A 376 -8.35 -6.64 57.00
CA TYR A 376 -9.58 -6.23 56.33
C TYR A 376 -10.59 -5.65 57.32
N THR A 377 -10.79 -6.31 58.46
CA THR A 377 -11.73 -5.85 59.50
C THR A 377 -11.32 -4.48 60.06
N ARG A 378 -10.01 -4.19 60.13
CA ARG A 378 -9.50 -2.89 60.59
C ARG A 378 -9.75 -1.78 59.59
N VAL A 379 -9.56 -2.05 58.29
CA VAL A 379 -9.67 -1.03 57.24
C VAL A 379 -11.07 -0.91 56.61
N GLU A 380 -11.98 -1.84 56.90
CA GLU A 380 -13.32 -1.90 56.30
C GLU A 380 -14.10 -0.59 56.46
N SER A 381 -14.01 0.05 57.62
CA SER A 381 -14.69 1.33 57.86
C SER A 381 -14.17 2.47 56.97
N GLU A 382 -12.86 2.58 56.77
CA GLU A 382 -12.22 3.55 55.87
C GLU A 382 -12.66 3.31 54.41
N LEU A 383 -12.62 2.04 53.97
CA LEU A 383 -13.05 1.65 52.63
C LEU A 383 -14.54 1.96 52.42
N ASN A 384 -15.40 1.68 53.40
CA ASN A 384 -16.83 1.99 53.34
C ASN A 384 -17.12 3.49 53.27
N VAL A 385 -16.32 4.35 53.90
CA VAL A 385 -16.47 5.81 53.76
C VAL A 385 -16.23 6.23 52.32
N PHE A 386 -15.18 5.71 51.67
CA PHE A 386 -14.86 6.04 50.28
C PHE A 386 -15.88 5.49 49.28
N PHE A 387 -16.17 4.19 49.35
CA PHE A 387 -17.10 3.50 48.43
C PHE A 387 -18.59 3.73 48.78
N GLY A 388 -18.89 4.36 49.92
CA GLY A 388 -20.23 4.80 50.27
C GLY A 388 -20.62 6.11 49.58
N GLN A 389 -19.64 6.95 49.29
CA GLN A 389 -19.83 8.22 48.59
C GLN A 389 -19.75 8.08 47.06
N ARG A 390 -19.26 6.94 46.56
CA ARG A 390 -18.93 6.74 45.15
C ARG A 390 -19.31 5.34 44.69
N ARG A 391 -19.92 5.22 43.51
CA ARG A 391 -20.27 3.92 42.91
C ARG A 391 -19.35 3.65 41.73
N PHE A 392 -18.96 2.40 41.56
CA PHE A 392 -18.09 2.01 40.46
C PHE A 392 -18.70 0.87 39.64
N VAL A 393 -18.45 0.88 38.33
CA VAL A 393 -18.78 -0.22 37.43
C VAL A 393 -17.51 -0.89 36.95
N ARG A 394 -17.47 -2.22 37.06
CA ARG A 394 -16.38 -3.05 36.59
C ARG A 394 -16.49 -3.29 35.08
N LEU A 395 -15.44 -2.94 34.36
CA LEU A 395 -15.20 -3.26 32.96
C LEU A 395 -14.34 -4.52 32.84
N LYS A 396 -14.81 -5.52 32.09
CA LYS A 396 -14.09 -6.80 31.90
C LYS A 396 -12.77 -6.64 31.12
N SER A 397 -12.67 -5.66 30.23
CA SER A 397 -11.45 -5.34 29.49
C SER A 397 -10.68 -4.21 30.18
N GLY A 398 -9.38 -4.40 30.40
CA GLY A 398 -8.52 -3.36 30.97
C GLY A 398 -8.46 -2.12 30.06
N HIS A 399 -8.75 -0.95 30.62
CA HIS A 399 -8.51 0.32 29.96
C HIS A 399 -7.01 0.66 29.98
N ARG A 400 -6.47 1.43 29.02
CA ARG A 400 -5.03 1.78 29.00
C ARG A 400 -4.67 2.95 29.93
N ASN A 401 -5.64 3.80 30.23
CA ASN A 401 -5.47 4.98 31.07
C ASN A 401 -6.14 4.75 32.42
N TRP A 402 -5.55 3.91 33.27
CA TRP A 402 -6.04 3.63 34.61
C TRP A 402 -5.13 4.27 35.67
N GLN A 403 -5.70 4.51 36.84
CA GLN A 403 -4.98 4.98 38.03
C GLN A 403 -5.26 4.03 39.21
N HIS A 404 -4.44 4.13 40.26
CA HIS A 404 -4.71 3.40 41.50
C HIS A 404 -5.84 4.05 42.29
N PHE A 405 -6.57 3.25 43.07
CA PHE A 405 -7.46 3.82 44.08
C PHE A 405 -6.64 4.62 45.09
N PRO A 406 -7.02 5.86 45.43
CA PRO A 406 -6.31 6.70 46.39
C PRO A 406 -6.63 6.28 47.83
N LEU A 407 -6.46 4.99 48.14
CA LEU A 407 -6.81 4.34 49.41
C LEU A 407 -5.63 3.53 49.92
N LEU A 408 -5.50 3.40 51.24
CA LEU A 408 -4.49 2.55 51.88
C LEU A 408 -3.04 2.85 51.39
N SER A 409 -2.75 4.11 51.09
CA SER A 409 -1.43 4.53 50.59
C SER A 409 -0.36 4.23 51.63
N GLY A 410 0.62 3.41 51.27
CA GLY A 410 1.69 2.97 52.18
C GLY A 410 1.37 1.69 52.98
N HIS A 411 0.17 1.11 52.84
CA HIS A 411 -0.15 -0.17 53.46
C HIS A 411 0.43 -1.34 52.64
N GLY A 412 1.26 -2.19 53.26
CA GLY A 412 1.93 -3.32 52.59
C GLY A 412 0.98 -4.34 51.95
N LEU A 413 -0.27 -4.41 52.43
CA LEU A 413 -1.33 -5.30 51.92
C LEU A 413 -2.43 -4.60 51.11
N SER A 414 -2.24 -3.32 50.74
CA SER A 414 -3.26 -2.48 50.08
C SER A 414 -3.96 -3.17 48.90
N SER A 415 -3.20 -3.78 47.98
CA SER A 415 -3.75 -4.51 46.82
C SER A 415 -4.67 -5.66 47.20
N SER A 416 -4.27 -6.45 48.21
CA SER A 416 -5.04 -7.61 48.68
C SER A 416 -6.31 -7.20 49.42
N LEU A 417 -6.23 -6.15 50.26
CA LEU A 417 -7.37 -5.61 51.00
C LEU A 417 -8.41 -4.97 50.06
N LEU A 418 -7.96 -4.20 49.06
CA LEU A 418 -8.84 -3.64 48.03
C LEU A 418 -9.49 -4.73 47.18
N ALA A 419 -8.75 -5.79 46.82
CA ALA A 419 -9.30 -6.92 46.08
C ALA A 419 -10.37 -7.67 46.89
N MET A 420 -10.13 -7.92 48.18
CA MET A 420 -11.11 -8.51 49.09
C MET A 420 -12.36 -7.63 49.21
N TYR A 421 -12.18 -6.31 49.35
CA TYR A 421 -13.31 -5.37 49.41
C TYR A 421 -14.15 -5.43 48.14
N CYS A 422 -13.52 -5.37 46.98
CA CYS A 422 -14.22 -5.46 45.70
C CYS A 422 -14.99 -6.79 45.56
N LEU A 423 -14.36 -7.92 45.89
CA LEU A 423 -15.01 -9.23 45.80
C LEU A 423 -16.21 -9.36 46.75
N ARG A 424 -16.17 -8.72 47.91
CA ARG A 424 -17.25 -8.75 48.91
C ARG A 424 -18.39 -7.78 48.60
N HIS A 425 -18.09 -6.64 47.98
CA HIS A 425 -19.06 -5.55 47.73
C HIS A 425 -19.51 -5.44 46.27
N MET A 426 -19.16 -6.39 45.41
CA MET A 426 -19.61 -6.43 44.01
C MET A 426 -21.00 -7.06 43.86
N ARG A 427 -21.98 -6.27 43.44
CA ARG A 427 -23.30 -6.75 43.03
C ARG A 427 -23.23 -7.29 41.59
N GLY A 428 -23.64 -8.55 41.41
CA GLY A 428 -23.70 -9.19 40.10
C GLY A 428 -22.37 -9.19 39.35
N ASN A 429 -21.24 -9.17 40.07
CA ASN A 429 -19.88 -9.09 39.52
C ASN A 429 -19.61 -7.85 38.64
N THR A 430 -20.45 -6.82 38.73
CA THR A 430 -20.46 -5.68 37.79
C THR A 430 -20.46 -4.32 38.51
N ILE A 431 -21.23 -4.16 39.59
CA ILE A 431 -21.35 -2.89 40.31
C ILE A 431 -20.67 -3.02 41.66
N LEU A 432 -19.77 -2.11 41.99
CA LEU A 432 -19.12 -2.00 43.29
C LEU A 432 -19.74 -0.83 44.07
N GLU A 433 -20.41 -1.16 45.18
CA GLU A 433 -21.09 -0.20 46.05
C GLU A 433 -21.02 -0.65 47.52
N ALA A 434 -20.78 0.27 48.45
CA ALA A 434 -20.64 -0.09 49.88
C ALA A 434 -21.91 -0.69 50.50
N SER A 435 -23.09 -0.35 49.96
CA SER A 435 -24.39 -0.84 50.43
C SER A 435 -24.63 -2.32 50.13
N HIS A 436 -23.93 -2.90 49.15
CA HIS A 436 -23.98 -4.32 48.86
C HIS A 436 -22.87 -5.04 49.61
N HIS A 437 -23.21 -6.11 50.31
CA HIS A 437 -22.24 -6.85 51.11
C HIS A 437 -22.54 -8.35 51.06
N ASN A 438 -21.63 -9.12 50.47
CA ASN A 438 -21.76 -10.56 50.39
C ASN A 438 -21.21 -11.23 51.67
N THR A 439 -22.09 -11.87 52.44
CA THR A 439 -21.77 -12.61 53.67
C THR A 439 -21.77 -14.13 53.47
N SER A 440 -21.86 -14.63 52.24
CA SER A 440 -21.94 -16.08 51.98
C SER A 440 -20.63 -16.84 52.22
N VAL A 441 -19.52 -16.12 52.40
CA VAL A 441 -18.17 -16.67 52.60
C VAL A 441 -17.52 -15.92 53.76
N THR A 442 -16.79 -16.63 54.62
CA THR A 442 -16.03 -15.97 55.70
C THR A 442 -14.86 -15.16 55.14
N LEU A 443 -14.37 -14.17 55.87
CA LEU A 443 -13.24 -13.35 55.40
C LEU A 443 -11.97 -14.18 55.18
N THR A 444 -11.73 -15.17 56.05
CA THR A 444 -10.60 -16.08 55.93
C THR A 444 -10.74 -16.99 54.71
N ASP A 445 -11.93 -17.54 54.47
CA ASP A 445 -12.18 -18.37 53.28
C ASP A 445 -12.06 -17.57 51.98
N LEU A 446 -12.49 -16.30 51.98
CA LEU A 446 -12.34 -15.39 50.85
C LEU A 446 -10.85 -15.09 50.59
N ALA A 447 -10.09 -14.78 51.65
CA ALA A 447 -8.66 -14.53 51.55
C ALA A 447 -7.91 -15.77 51.04
N GLU A 448 -8.25 -16.96 51.55
CA GLU A 448 -7.69 -18.24 51.09
C GLU A 448 -8.03 -18.51 49.62
N ALA A 449 -9.30 -18.33 49.23
CA ALA A 449 -9.72 -18.49 47.84
C ALA A 449 -9.01 -17.53 46.89
N MET A 450 -8.74 -16.29 47.33
CA MET A 450 -7.98 -15.30 46.56
C MET A 450 -6.50 -15.67 46.45
N LEU A 451 -5.86 -16.07 47.55
CA LEU A 451 -4.46 -16.51 47.57
C LEU A 451 -4.24 -17.71 46.63
N HIS A 452 -5.17 -18.66 46.59
CA HIS A 452 -5.14 -19.81 45.68
C HIS A 452 -5.68 -19.52 44.28
N ARG A 453 -6.00 -18.26 43.95
CA ARG A 453 -6.58 -17.82 42.66
C ARG A 453 -7.86 -18.57 42.25
N ARG A 454 -8.59 -19.14 43.21
CA ARG A 454 -9.93 -19.74 42.98
C ARG A 454 -10.97 -18.66 42.69
N VAL A 455 -10.76 -17.46 43.22
CA VAL A 455 -11.46 -16.23 42.84
C VAL A 455 -10.46 -15.21 42.31
N LYS A 456 -10.87 -14.43 41.31
CA LYS A 456 -10.02 -13.41 40.69
C LYS A 456 -10.78 -12.14 40.37
N LEU A 457 -10.11 -11.01 40.58
CA LEU A 457 -10.58 -9.69 40.23
C LEU A 457 -9.80 -9.19 39.02
N ASP A 458 -10.41 -9.32 37.84
CA ASP A 458 -9.85 -8.88 36.56
C ASP A 458 -10.54 -7.61 36.07
N GLY A 459 -9.82 -6.75 35.36
CA GLY A 459 -10.38 -5.59 34.68
C GLY A 459 -10.21 -4.29 35.46
N SER A 460 -11.01 -3.29 35.09
CA SER A 460 -10.89 -1.92 35.62
C SER A 460 -12.23 -1.38 36.08
N PHE A 461 -12.23 -0.40 36.96
CA PHE A 461 -13.42 0.18 37.58
C PHE A 461 -13.60 1.60 37.09
N VAL A 462 -14.82 1.96 36.74
CA VAL A 462 -15.14 3.31 36.29
C VAL A 462 -16.13 3.91 37.27
N GLU A 463 -15.83 5.11 37.75
CA GLU A 463 -16.74 5.83 38.65
C GLU A 463 -18.02 6.22 37.89
N VAL A 464 -19.17 5.90 38.48
CA VAL A 464 -20.49 6.29 37.97
C VAL A 464 -20.93 7.51 38.76
N LEU A 465 -21.06 8.64 38.08
CA LEU A 465 -21.60 9.89 38.62
C LEU A 465 -23.07 9.77 38.97
#